data_AF-A0A522RSK1-F1
#
_entry.id   AF-A0A522RSK1-F1
#
_cell.length_a   1.000
_cell.length_b   1.000
_cell.length_c   1.000
_cell.angle_alpha   90.00
_cell.angle_beta   90.00
_cell.angle_gamma   90.00
#
_symmetry.space_group_name_H-M   'P 1'
#
loop_
_entity.id
_entity.type
_entity.pdbx_description
1 polymer ?
#
loop_
_entity_poly.entity_id
_entity_poly.type
_entity_poly.pdbx_seq_one_letter_code
_entity_poly.pdbx_strand_id
1 'polypeptide(L)'
;FAWHSITTEQMLAYLKPNLIDRYPGRMSWDEVQEWVYGAGIPKDAPVPDSPRFDAIDKQRTTFLAGTLAAGKLDARAWNTQEWMYFLDRLPDTPPLAKMQELDAAWHLTGTPNAEIGMRWYVHAIAAGDKAVWPAAAEHMTRIGRLYLTMPVYKAFVQTPEGFAYAEQVYAKAKDGYHPLTQRAVERLFAKTREARDRAKADQG
;
A
#
# COMPACT_ATOMS: atom_id res chain seq x y z
N PHE A 1 -2.19 -2.74 34.92
CA PHE A 1 -2.53 -4.14 34.61
C PHE A 1 -1.29 -4.97 34.23
N ALA A 2 -0.19 -4.88 35.00
CA ALA A 2 1.02 -5.63 34.65
C ALA A 2 0.77 -7.14 34.74
N TRP A 3 1.16 -7.89 33.71
CA TRP A 3 1.03 -9.36 33.64
C TRP A 3 -0.40 -9.92 33.70
N HIS A 4 -1.41 -9.15 33.27
CA HIS A 4 -2.80 -9.58 33.20
C HIS A 4 -3.42 -9.25 31.84
N SER A 5 -4.35 -10.08 31.38
CA SER A 5 -5.26 -9.74 30.28
C SER A 5 -6.41 -8.89 30.82
N ILE A 6 -6.88 -7.93 30.01
CA ILE A 6 -8.08 -7.16 30.32
C ILE A 6 -9.03 -7.11 29.14
N THR A 7 -10.33 -7.00 29.43
CA THR A 7 -11.35 -6.71 28.42
C THR A 7 -11.44 -5.21 28.16
N THR A 8 -12.14 -4.84 27.08
CA THR A 8 -12.48 -3.45 26.77
C THR A 8 -13.22 -2.79 27.94
N GLU A 9 -14.16 -3.50 28.56
CA GLU A 9 -14.97 -2.99 29.68
C GLU A 9 -14.11 -2.74 30.92
N GLN A 10 -13.13 -3.60 31.19
CA GLN A 10 -12.17 -3.39 32.28
C GLN A 10 -11.26 -2.19 32.01
N MET A 11 -10.83 -1.99 30.75
CA MET A 11 -10.11 -0.79 30.33
C MET A 11 -10.97 0.46 30.52
N LEU A 12 -12.24 0.45 30.10
CA LEU A 12 -13.18 1.56 30.23
C LEU A 12 -13.50 1.90 31.70
N ALA A 13 -13.73 0.88 32.53
CA ALA A 13 -13.95 1.03 33.97
C ALA A 13 -12.73 1.64 34.68
N TYR A 14 -11.52 1.42 34.14
CA TYR A 14 -10.31 2.08 34.62
C TYR A 14 -10.13 3.48 34.05
N LEU A 15 -10.35 3.67 32.75
CA LEU A 15 -10.23 4.95 32.05
C LEU A 15 -11.13 6.02 32.66
N LYS A 16 -12.38 5.66 32.99
CA LYS A 16 -13.38 6.60 33.47
C LYS A 16 -12.93 7.36 34.74
N PRO A 17 -12.64 6.71 35.89
CA PRO A 17 -12.19 7.41 37.09
C PRO A 17 -10.76 7.98 36.97
N ASN A 18 -9.88 7.39 36.16
CA ASN A 18 -8.46 7.77 36.12
C ASN A 18 -8.10 8.85 35.10
N LEU A 19 -8.98 9.12 34.11
CA LEU A 19 -8.78 10.13 33.08
C LEU A 19 -10.00 11.03 32.91
N ILE A 20 -11.18 10.46 32.66
CA ILE A 20 -12.38 11.24 32.31
C ILE A 20 -12.90 12.04 33.51
N ASP A 21 -13.14 11.36 34.63
CA ASP A 21 -13.64 11.98 35.85
C ASP A 21 -12.54 12.81 36.55
N ARG A 22 -11.26 12.43 36.35
CA ARG A 22 -10.10 13.13 36.90
C ARG A 22 -9.81 14.47 36.20
N TYR A 23 -10.12 14.58 34.91
CA TYR A 23 -9.90 15.79 34.10
C TYR A 23 -11.19 16.19 33.37
N PRO A 24 -12.20 16.66 34.13
CA PRO A 24 -13.52 16.96 33.57
C PRO A 24 -13.46 18.07 32.52
N GLY A 25 -14.38 18.03 31.55
CA GLY A 25 -14.53 19.05 30.51
C GLY A 25 -13.54 18.96 29.34
N ARG A 26 -12.70 17.91 29.29
CA ARG A 26 -11.79 17.65 28.15
C ARG A 26 -12.39 16.71 27.10
N MET A 27 -13.14 15.72 27.57
CA MET A 27 -13.83 14.72 26.76
C MET A 27 -14.98 14.16 27.60
N SER A 28 -16.13 13.99 26.99
CA SER A 28 -17.32 13.38 27.56
C SER A 28 -17.22 11.85 27.54
N TRP A 29 -18.02 11.20 28.38
CA TRP A 29 -18.10 9.74 28.35
C TRP A 29 -18.71 9.22 27.05
N ASP A 30 -19.65 9.96 26.46
CA ASP A 30 -20.28 9.58 25.19
C ASP A 30 -19.28 9.62 24.03
N GLU A 31 -18.37 10.61 23.98
CA GLU A 31 -17.29 10.64 23.00
C GLU A 31 -16.37 9.41 23.15
N VAL A 32 -16.05 8.99 24.38
CA VAL A 32 -15.25 7.77 24.61
C VAL A 32 -15.99 6.53 24.10
N GLN A 33 -17.29 6.43 24.35
CA GLN A 33 -18.10 5.32 23.85
C GLN A 33 -18.15 5.30 22.33
N GLU A 34 -18.27 6.47 21.68
CA GLU A 34 -18.24 6.58 20.22
C GLU A 34 -16.89 6.14 19.63
N TRP A 35 -15.77 6.52 20.25
CA TRP A 35 -14.44 6.06 19.82
C TRP A 35 -14.24 4.55 19.91
N VAL A 36 -14.85 3.89 20.91
CA VAL A 36 -14.61 2.47 21.19
C VAL A 36 -15.62 1.55 20.51
N TYR A 37 -16.89 1.97 20.43
CA TYR A 37 -17.99 1.13 19.94
C TYR A 37 -18.72 1.72 18.72
N GLY A 38 -18.47 2.99 18.37
CA GLY A 38 -19.03 3.62 17.19
C GLY A 38 -18.49 3.03 15.89
N ALA A 39 -19.19 3.33 14.79
CA ALA A 39 -18.80 2.88 13.46
C ALA A 39 -17.96 3.94 12.74
N GLY A 40 -16.83 3.53 12.15
CA GLY A 40 -15.95 4.45 11.42
C GLY A 40 -15.05 5.26 12.34
N ILE A 41 -14.67 6.46 11.89
CA ILE A 41 -13.89 7.41 12.69
C ILE A 41 -14.85 8.51 13.17
N PRO A 42 -14.81 8.91 14.46
CA PRO A 42 -15.63 10.01 14.96
C PRO A 42 -15.46 11.30 14.14
N LYS A 43 -16.55 12.05 13.96
CA LYS A 43 -16.59 13.24 13.08
C LYS A 43 -15.65 14.36 13.53
N ASP A 44 -15.38 14.41 14.82
CA ASP A 44 -14.54 15.36 15.52
C ASP A 44 -13.11 14.84 15.75
N ALA A 45 -12.78 13.65 15.24
CA ALA A 45 -11.44 13.10 15.34
C ALA A 45 -10.42 14.06 14.71
N PRO A 46 -9.30 14.34 15.40
CA PRO A 46 -8.26 15.22 14.86
C PRO A 46 -7.68 14.59 13.59
N VAL A 47 -7.68 15.37 12.51
CA VAL A 47 -7.06 14.98 11.24
C VAL A 47 -5.61 15.48 11.27
N PRO A 48 -4.61 14.58 11.22
CA PRO A 48 -3.21 15.00 11.20
C PRO A 48 -2.90 15.79 9.93
N ASP A 49 -2.20 16.92 10.08
CA ASP A 49 -1.62 17.70 8.98
C ASP A 49 -0.10 17.53 8.90
N SER A 50 0.48 17.84 7.74
CA SER A 50 1.92 17.76 7.53
C SER A 50 2.35 18.71 6.41
N PRO A 51 3.02 19.83 6.74
CA PRO A 51 3.53 20.76 5.74
C PRO A 51 4.48 20.11 4.72
N ARG A 52 5.18 19.02 5.13
CA ARG A 52 6.03 18.23 4.24
C ARG A 52 5.19 17.47 3.20
N PHE A 53 4.10 16.86 3.62
CA PHE A 53 3.19 16.17 2.73
C PHE A 53 2.43 17.12 1.81
N ASP A 54 2.04 18.31 2.29
CA ASP A 54 1.44 19.35 1.46
C ASP A 54 2.40 19.82 0.35
N ALA A 55 3.70 19.93 0.66
CA ALA A 55 4.72 20.25 -0.34
C ALA A 55 4.86 19.13 -1.39
N ILE A 56 4.81 17.87 -0.95
CA ILE A 56 4.85 16.70 -1.85
C ILE A 56 3.59 16.64 -2.74
N ASP A 57 2.41 16.96 -2.20
CA ASP A 57 1.16 17.03 -2.98
C ASP A 57 1.25 18.06 -4.11
N LYS A 58 1.80 19.24 -3.83
CA LYS A 58 2.04 20.27 -4.85
C LYS A 58 3.00 19.77 -5.93
N GLN A 59 4.11 19.14 -5.54
CA GLN A 59 5.09 18.59 -6.47
C GLN A 59 4.53 17.44 -7.31
N ARG A 60 3.76 16.52 -6.70
CA ARG A 60 3.10 15.43 -7.41
C ARG A 60 2.09 15.97 -8.42
N THR A 61 1.29 16.96 -8.04
CA THR A 61 0.28 17.57 -8.92
C THR A 61 0.93 18.19 -10.15
N THR A 62 1.98 19.00 -9.97
CA THR A 62 2.69 19.64 -11.10
C THR A 62 3.49 18.64 -11.94
N PHE A 63 4.03 17.59 -11.32
CA PHE A 63 4.70 16.50 -12.03
C PHE A 63 3.72 15.74 -12.94
N LEU A 64 2.57 15.35 -12.41
CA LEU A 64 1.52 14.65 -13.17
C LEU A 64 0.90 15.52 -14.26
N ALA A 65 0.79 16.83 -14.02
CA ALA A 65 0.37 17.81 -15.03
C ALA A 65 1.43 18.06 -16.13
N GLY A 66 2.66 17.56 -15.96
CA GLY A 66 3.74 17.74 -16.93
C GLY A 66 4.46 19.09 -16.84
N THR A 67 4.12 19.94 -15.87
CA THR A 67 4.74 21.26 -15.67
C THR A 67 6.00 21.20 -14.81
N LEU A 68 6.23 20.07 -14.12
CA LEU A 68 7.44 19.77 -13.37
C LEU A 68 8.05 18.47 -13.91
N ALA A 69 9.33 18.49 -14.26
CA ALA A 69 10.06 17.29 -14.64
C ALA A 69 10.41 16.44 -13.40
N ALA A 70 10.45 15.11 -13.52
CA ALA A 70 10.72 14.20 -12.40
C ALA A 70 12.04 14.54 -11.69
N GLY A 71 13.11 14.84 -12.43
CA GLY A 71 14.41 15.21 -11.88
C GLY A 71 14.45 16.57 -11.17
N LYS A 72 13.33 17.32 -11.17
CA LYS A 72 13.15 18.56 -10.43
C LYS A 72 12.29 18.40 -9.17
N LEU A 73 11.86 17.18 -8.86
CA LEU A 73 11.30 16.88 -7.55
C LEU A 73 12.38 17.08 -6.48
N ASP A 74 12.00 17.53 -5.30
CA ASP A 74 12.91 17.67 -4.15
C ASP A 74 13.16 16.32 -3.45
N ALA A 75 12.97 15.21 -4.16
CA ALA A 75 12.91 13.87 -3.58
C ALA A 75 14.25 13.34 -3.05
N ARG A 76 15.34 14.06 -3.30
CA ARG A 76 16.65 13.79 -2.69
C ARG A 76 16.63 13.97 -1.18
N ALA A 77 15.77 14.85 -0.67
CA ALA A 77 15.60 15.12 0.75
C ALA A 77 14.52 14.25 1.40
N TRP A 78 13.80 13.45 0.61
CA TRP A 78 12.68 12.65 1.11
C TRP A 78 13.17 11.43 1.88
N ASN A 79 12.59 11.21 3.05
CA ASN A 79 12.68 9.95 3.76
C ASN A 79 11.71 8.89 3.18
N THR A 80 11.70 7.70 3.77
CA THR A 80 10.83 6.60 3.33
C THR A 80 9.34 6.98 3.39
N GLN A 81 8.88 7.66 4.44
CA GLN A 81 7.48 8.04 4.61
C GLN A 81 7.04 9.07 3.56
N GLU A 82 7.91 10.00 3.20
CA GLU A 82 7.68 11.00 2.15
C GLU A 82 7.62 10.34 0.76
N TRP A 83 8.49 9.37 0.48
CA TRP A 83 8.38 8.54 -0.73
C TRP A 83 7.12 7.70 -0.77
N MET A 84 6.76 7.04 0.33
CA MET A 84 5.51 6.30 0.44
C MET A 84 4.32 7.20 0.17
N TYR A 85 4.31 8.40 0.77
CA TYR A 85 3.24 9.38 0.61
C TYR A 85 3.06 9.83 -0.84
N PHE A 86 4.18 10.10 -1.54
CA PHE A 86 4.18 10.44 -2.97
C PHE A 86 3.63 9.29 -3.82
N LEU A 87 4.16 8.08 -3.64
CA LEU A 87 3.80 6.92 -4.45
C LEU A 87 2.37 6.45 -4.20
N ASP A 88 1.93 6.38 -2.93
CA ASP A 88 0.56 5.96 -2.54
C ASP A 88 -0.56 6.84 -3.12
N ARG A 89 -0.21 8.00 -3.69
CA ARG A 89 -1.14 8.98 -4.25
C ARG A 89 -0.92 9.22 -5.75
N LEU A 90 -0.12 8.39 -6.40
CA LEU A 90 -0.15 8.32 -7.86
C LEU A 90 -1.50 7.74 -8.32
N PRO A 91 -1.97 8.08 -9.54
CA PRO A 91 -3.12 7.40 -10.13
C PRO A 91 -2.94 5.88 -10.13
N ASP A 92 -4.03 5.12 -10.01
CA ASP A 92 -3.99 3.64 -10.06
C ASP A 92 -3.32 3.14 -11.35
N THR A 93 -3.51 3.85 -12.46
CA THR A 93 -2.85 3.62 -13.75
C THR A 93 -2.23 4.93 -14.24
N PRO A 94 -1.00 5.26 -13.79
CA PRO A 94 -0.33 6.48 -14.22
C PRO A 94 0.15 6.35 -15.67
N PRO A 95 0.36 7.45 -16.41
CA PRO A 95 0.91 7.39 -17.75
C PRO A 95 2.30 6.75 -17.76
N LEU A 96 2.54 5.80 -18.68
CA LEU A 96 3.82 5.09 -18.80
C LEU A 96 5.03 6.04 -18.88
N ALA A 97 4.92 7.09 -19.69
CA ALA A 97 5.99 8.08 -19.84
C ALA A 97 6.36 8.76 -18.52
N LYS A 98 5.39 9.01 -17.62
CA LYS A 98 5.65 9.59 -16.30
C LYS A 98 6.36 8.61 -15.38
N MET A 99 5.99 7.34 -15.44
CA MET A 99 6.69 6.30 -14.67
C MET A 99 8.14 6.17 -15.13
N GLN A 100 8.37 6.06 -16.44
CA GLN A 100 9.72 5.99 -16.99
C GLN A 100 10.57 7.23 -16.65
N GLU A 101 9.96 8.43 -16.72
CA GLU A 101 10.62 9.68 -16.31
C GLU A 101 11.01 9.66 -14.82
N LEU A 102 10.12 9.16 -13.95
CA LEU A 102 10.38 9.05 -12.51
C LEU A 102 11.49 8.05 -12.21
N ASP A 103 11.49 6.88 -12.86
CA ASP A 103 12.51 5.86 -12.64
C ASP A 103 13.89 6.29 -13.16
N ALA A 104 13.92 6.97 -14.31
CA ALA A 104 15.15 7.52 -14.86
C ALA A 104 15.79 8.56 -13.94
N ALA A 105 14.96 9.35 -13.22
CA ALA A 105 15.43 10.39 -12.32
C ALA A 105 15.80 9.88 -10.92
N TRP A 106 15.09 8.86 -10.41
CA TRP A 106 15.15 8.46 -8.98
C TRP A 106 15.54 7.01 -8.74
N HIS A 107 15.72 6.21 -9.80
CA HIS A 107 16.18 4.82 -9.73
C HIS A 107 15.37 3.97 -8.74
N LEU A 108 14.04 3.98 -8.90
CA LEU A 108 13.11 3.27 -8.01
C LEU A 108 13.09 1.76 -8.30
N THR A 109 13.30 1.37 -9.56
CA THR A 109 13.51 -0.01 -9.96
C THR A 109 14.79 -0.56 -9.35
N GLY A 110 14.69 -1.69 -8.64
CA GLY A 110 15.81 -2.29 -7.93
C GLY A 110 16.11 -1.68 -6.56
N THR A 111 15.27 -0.76 -6.06
CA THR A 111 15.47 -0.18 -4.72
C THR A 111 15.55 -1.26 -3.62
N PRO A 112 16.49 -1.15 -2.67
CA PRO A 112 16.59 -2.08 -1.55
C PRO A 112 15.47 -1.86 -0.52
N ASN A 113 14.82 -0.70 -0.52
CA ASN A 113 13.74 -0.37 0.41
C ASN A 113 12.43 -1.01 -0.06
N ALA A 114 12.00 -2.05 0.63
CA ALA A 114 10.82 -2.82 0.23
C ALA A 114 9.50 -2.03 0.29
N GLU A 115 9.37 -1.03 1.16
CA GLU A 115 8.17 -0.17 1.23
C GLU A 115 8.04 0.68 -0.04
N ILE A 116 9.16 1.19 -0.55
CA ILE A 116 9.23 1.97 -1.79
C ILE A 116 9.05 1.03 -2.98
N GLY A 117 9.79 -0.09 -3.02
CA GLY A 117 9.76 -1.04 -4.12
C GLY A 117 8.36 -1.59 -4.38
N MET A 118 7.65 -2.03 -3.35
CA MET A 118 6.28 -2.54 -3.50
C MET A 118 5.35 -1.49 -4.14
N ARG A 119 5.38 -0.24 -3.67
CA ARG A 119 4.55 0.85 -4.21
C ARG A 119 4.93 1.19 -5.64
N TRP A 120 6.23 1.32 -5.90
CA TRP A 120 6.78 1.59 -7.23
C TRP A 120 6.33 0.54 -8.25
N TYR A 121 6.55 -0.76 -7.96
CA TYR A 121 6.22 -1.83 -8.89
C TYR A 121 4.73 -1.92 -9.17
N VAL A 122 3.87 -1.71 -8.17
CA VAL A 122 2.41 -1.70 -8.37
C VAL A 122 2.02 -0.68 -9.45
N HIS A 123 2.49 0.56 -9.34
CA HIS A 123 2.15 1.60 -10.31
C HIS A 123 2.84 1.39 -11.66
N ALA A 124 4.10 0.97 -11.68
CA ALA A 124 4.85 0.78 -12.92
C ALA A 124 4.29 -0.38 -13.76
N ILE A 125 3.93 -1.50 -13.12
CA ILE A 125 3.25 -2.62 -13.78
C ILE A 125 1.88 -2.19 -14.30
N ALA A 126 1.09 -1.46 -13.49
CA ALA A 126 -0.22 -0.96 -13.91
C ALA A 126 -0.12 -0.01 -15.12
N ALA A 127 0.91 0.84 -15.17
CA ALA A 127 1.21 1.70 -16.32
C ALA A 127 1.64 0.95 -17.59
N GLY A 128 1.88 -0.36 -17.49
CA GLY A 128 2.33 -1.20 -18.60
C GLY A 128 3.84 -1.25 -18.80
N ASP A 129 4.64 -0.81 -17.82
CA ASP A 129 6.09 -0.85 -17.93
C ASP A 129 6.61 -2.29 -17.75
N LYS A 130 7.04 -2.91 -18.83
CA LYS A 130 7.63 -4.27 -18.79
C LYS A 130 9.08 -4.27 -18.35
N ALA A 131 9.78 -3.14 -18.41
CA ALA A 131 11.19 -3.07 -18.04
C ALA A 131 11.40 -3.34 -16.54
N VAL A 132 10.40 -3.05 -15.71
CA VAL A 132 10.48 -3.27 -14.26
C VAL A 132 10.21 -4.73 -13.84
N TRP A 133 9.70 -5.58 -14.74
CA TRP A 133 9.24 -6.92 -14.39
C TRP A 133 10.33 -7.81 -13.75
N PRO A 134 11.58 -7.85 -14.25
CA PRO A 134 12.64 -8.64 -13.61
C PRO A 134 12.92 -8.20 -12.18
N ALA A 135 12.98 -6.89 -11.91
CA ALA A 135 13.23 -6.35 -10.57
C ALA A 135 12.03 -6.57 -9.63
N ALA A 136 10.80 -6.48 -10.16
CA ALA A 136 9.59 -6.85 -9.43
C ALA A 136 9.58 -8.35 -9.06
N ALA A 137 10.03 -9.22 -9.98
CA ALA A 137 10.16 -10.65 -9.73
C ALA A 137 11.20 -10.96 -8.64
N GLU A 138 12.34 -10.27 -8.65
CA GLU A 138 13.35 -10.37 -7.60
C GLU A 138 12.78 -9.91 -6.25
N HIS A 139 12.07 -8.77 -6.22
CA HIS A 139 11.39 -8.28 -5.02
C HIS A 139 10.42 -9.32 -4.45
N MET A 140 9.56 -9.90 -5.29
CA MET A 140 8.62 -10.95 -4.87
C MET A 140 9.39 -12.20 -4.38
N THR A 141 10.45 -12.61 -5.04
CA THR A 141 11.22 -13.81 -4.66
C THR A 141 11.93 -13.64 -3.33
N ARG A 142 12.51 -12.46 -3.09
CA ARG A 142 13.23 -12.13 -1.86
C ARG A 142 12.30 -11.87 -0.66
N ILE A 143 11.07 -11.40 -0.89
CA ILE A 143 10.18 -10.92 0.17
C ILE A 143 8.89 -11.74 0.21
N GLY A 144 8.73 -12.56 1.26
CA GLY A 144 7.51 -13.33 1.53
C GLY A 144 6.46 -12.64 2.41
N ARG A 145 6.71 -11.42 2.91
CA ARG A 145 5.75 -10.68 3.76
C ARG A 145 4.53 -10.29 2.94
N LEU A 146 3.35 -10.83 3.31
CA LEU A 146 2.06 -10.60 2.61
C LEU A 146 1.85 -9.13 2.20
N TYR A 147 2.05 -8.21 3.15
CA TYR A 147 1.89 -6.77 2.94
C TYR A 147 2.78 -6.20 1.82
N LEU A 148 3.96 -6.76 1.58
CA LEU A 148 4.93 -6.26 0.58
C LEU A 148 4.92 -7.02 -0.75
N THR A 149 4.36 -8.23 -0.79
CA THR A 149 4.37 -9.08 -2.00
C THR A 149 3.00 -9.17 -2.69
N MET A 150 1.91 -9.27 -1.91
CA MET A 150 0.57 -9.42 -2.47
C MET A 150 0.13 -8.26 -3.37
N PRO A 151 0.43 -6.98 -3.07
CA PRO A 151 0.10 -5.89 -3.97
C PRO A 151 0.75 -6.05 -5.37
N VAL A 152 2.00 -6.53 -5.42
CA VAL A 152 2.71 -6.73 -6.69
C VAL A 152 2.08 -7.87 -7.50
N TYR A 153 1.75 -8.99 -6.87
CA TYR A 153 0.97 -10.05 -7.51
C TYR A 153 -0.38 -9.54 -8.03
N LYS A 154 -1.10 -8.73 -7.25
CA LYS A 154 -2.38 -8.13 -7.67
C LYS A 154 -2.24 -7.23 -8.89
N ALA A 155 -1.14 -6.48 -9.02
CA ALA A 155 -0.86 -5.66 -10.18
C ALA A 155 -0.62 -6.54 -11.43
N PHE A 156 0.19 -7.60 -11.31
CA PHE A 156 0.46 -8.50 -12.43
C PHE A 156 -0.79 -9.21 -12.97
N VAL A 157 -1.67 -9.72 -12.10
CA VAL A 157 -2.82 -10.54 -12.54
C VAL A 157 -3.88 -9.76 -13.32
N GLN A 158 -3.81 -8.43 -13.37
CA GLN A 158 -4.75 -7.59 -14.13
C GLN A 158 -4.71 -7.91 -15.63
N THR A 159 -3.55 -8.29 -16.18
CA THR A 159 -3.40 -8.63 -17.61
C THR A 159 -3.13 -10.12 -17.82
N PRO A 160 -3.53 -10.73 -18.96
CA PRO A 160 -3.24 -12.14 -19.22
C PRO A 160 -1.74 -12.45 -19.18
N GLU A 161 -0.94 -11.57 -19.78
CA GLU A 161 0.51 -11.73 -19.84
C GLU A 161 1.16 -11.54 -18.47
N GLY A 162 0.74 -10.52 -17.72
CA GLY A 162 1.21 -10.31 -16.35
C GLY A 162 0.84 -11.46 -15.42
N PHE A 163 -0.34 -12.04 -15.59
CA PHE A 163 -0.73 -13.22 -14.83
C PHE A 163 0.18 -14.42 -15.15
N ALA A 164 0.43 -14.72 -16.42
CA ALA A 164 1.34 -15.79 -16.81
C ALA A 164 2.75 -15.57 -16.23
N TYR A 165 3.24 -14.33 -16.22
CA TYR A 165 4.53 -13.99 -15.61
C TYR A 165 4.52 -14.20 -14.09
N ALA A 166 3.46 -13.76 -13.40
CA ALA A 166 3.31 -13.95 -11.97
C ALA A 166 3.29 -15.45 -11.58
N GLU A 167 2.67 -16.31 -12.37
CA GLU A 167 2.69 -17.76 -12.14
C GLU A 167 4.11 -18.34 -12.24
N GLN A 168 4.89 -17.91 -13.22
CA GLN A 168 6.29 -18.32 -13.38
C GLN A 168 7.16 -17.86 -12.21
N VAL A 169 6.97 -16.64 -11.72
CA VAL A 169 7.72 -16.13 -10.56
C VAL A 169 7.30 -16.86 -9.28
N TYR A 170 6.00 -17.06 -9.07
CA TYR A 170 5.51 -17.79 -7.89
C TYR A 170 6.06 -19.21 -7.83
N ALA A 171 6.13 -19.92 -8.96
CA ALA A 171 6.71 -21.27 -9.00
C ALA A 171 8.15 -21.32 -8.45
N LYS A 172 8.94 -20.24 -8.63
CA LYS A 172 10.31 -20.12 -8.10
C LYS A 172 10.34 -19.67 -6.64
N ALA A 173 9.41 -18.81 -6.23
CA ALA A 173 9.38 -18.22 -4.89
C ALA A 173 8.64 -19.07 -3.85
N LYS A 174 7.74 -19.96 -4.28
CA LYS A 174 6.77 -20.67 -3.43
C LYS A 174 7.43 -21.39 -2.25
N ASP A 175 8.51 -22.12 -2.49
CA ASP A 175 9.15 -22.94 -1.45
C ASP A 175 9.82 -22.09 -0.35
N GLY A 176 10.16 -20.83 -0.65
CA GLY A 176 10.68 -19.88 0.33
C GLY A 176 9.59 -19.12 1.11
N TYR A 177 8.33 -19.22 0.71
CA TYR A 177 7.24 -18.50 1.35
C TYR A 177 6.67 -19.24 2.56
N HIS A 178 6.25 -18.47 3.56
CA HIS A 178 5.41 -18.98 4.64
C HIS A 178 4.07 -19.50 4.08
N PRO A 179 3.47 -20.58 4.62
CA PRO A 179 2.20 -21.15 4.13
C PRO A 179 1.04 -20.16 4.02
N LEU A 180 1.00 -19.13 4.88
CA LEU A 180 0.00 -18.06 4.77
C LEU A 180 0.14 -17.23 3.49
N THR A 181 1.37 -16.95 3.06
CA THR A 181 1.66 -16.24 1.82
C THR A 181 1.31 -17.10 0.61
N GLN A 182 1.71 -18.38 0.63
CA GLN A 182 1.34 -19.34 -0.42
C GLN A 182 -0.18 -19.41 -0.62
N ARG A 183 -0.94 -19.61 0.46
CA ARG A 183 -2.40 -19.65 0.42
C ARG A 183 -3.04 -18.37 -0.12
N ALA A 184 -2.47 -17.20 0.19
CA ALA A 184 -2.99 -15.93 -0.30
C ALA A 184 -2.75 -15.74 -1.81
N VAL A 185 -1.55 -16.09 -2.31
CA VAL A 185 -1.22 -16.04 -3.74
C VAL A 185 -2.05 -17.06 -4.52
N GLU A 186 -2.14 -18.29 -4.05
CA GLU A 186 -2.92 -19.35 -4.71
C GLU A 186 -4.41 -19.01 -4.78
N ARG A 187 -4.98 -18.43 -3.72
CA ARG A 187 -6.36 -17.93 -3.73
C ARG A 187 -6.56 -16.81 -4.75
N LEU A 188 -5.60 -15.88 -4.86
CA LEU A 188 -5.64 -14.82 -5.86
C LEU A 188 -5.62 -15.41 -7.28
N PHE A 189 -4.75 -16.39 -7.54
CA PHE A 189 -4.62 -17.04 -8.84
C PHE A 189 -5.88 -17.83 -9.22
N ALA A 190 -6.44 -18.62 -8.29
CA ALA A 190 -7.68 -19.34 -8.50
C ALA A 190 -8.83 -18.39 -8.90
N LYS A 191 -9.04 -17.32 -8.11
CA LYS A 191 -10.06 -16.30 -8.41
C LYS A 191 -9.84 -15.64 -9.77
N THR A 192 -8.58 -15.39 -10.14
CA THR A 192 -8.23 -14.77 -11.43
C THR A 192 -8.54 -15.70 -12.60
N ARG A 193 -8.23 -17.00 -12.50
CA ARG A 193 -8.59 -18.01 -13.53
C ARG A 193 -10.10 -18.08 -13.72
N GLU A 194 -10.86 -18.24 -12.63
CA GLU A 194 -12.32 -18.28 -12.67
C GLU A 194 -12.96 -17.03 -13.30
N ALA A 195 -12.42 -15.83 -13.01
CA ALA A 195 -12.91 -14.60 -13.62
C ALA A 195 -12.65 -14.57 -15.13
N ARG A 196 -11.47 -15.04 -15.58
CA ARG A 196 -11.09 -15.07 -16.99
C ARG A 196 -11.87 -16.12 -17.78
N ASP A 197 -12.10 -17.29 -17.20
CA ASP A 197 -12.86 -18.36 -17.86
C ASP A 197 -14.32 -17.95 -18.07
N ARG A 198 -14.93 -17.28 -17.07
CA ARG A 198 -16.26 -16.67 -17.23
C ARG A 198 -16.30 -15.62 -18.34
N ALA A 199 -15.34 -14.70 -18.35
CA ALA A 199 -15.30 -13.65 -19.38
C ALA A 199 -15.14 -14.21 -20.81
N LYS A 200 -14.48 -15.37 -20.98
CA LYS A 200 -14.40 -16.06 -22.27
C LYS A 200 -15.71 -16.75 -22.66
N ALA A 201 -16.40 -17.36 -21.69
CA ALA A 201 -17.68 -18.01 -21.91
C ALA A 201 -18.78 -17.02 -22.31
N ASP A 202 -18.75 -15.79 -21.79
CA ASP A 202 -19.71 -14.73 -22.12
C ASP A 202 -19.46 -14.09 -23.51
N GLN A 203 -18.30 -14.36 -24.14
CA GLN A 203 -17.89 -13.80 -25.44
C GLN A 203 -18.04 -14.80 -26.61
N GLY A 204 -18.40 -16.06 -26.33
CA GLY A 204 -18.60 -17.12 -27.32
C GLY A 204 -20.06 -17.48 -27.49
#